data_AF-A0A645ICV9-F1
#
_entry.id   AF-A0A645ICV9-F1
#
_cell.length_a   1.000
_cell.length_b   1.000
_cell.length_c   1.000
_cell.angle_alpha   90.00
_cell.angle_beta   90.00
_cell.angle_gamma   90.00
#
_symmetry.space_group_name_H-M   'P 1'
#
loop_
_entity.id
_entity.type
_entity.pdbx_description
1 polymer ?
#
loop_
_entity_poly.entity_id
_entity_poly.type
_entity_poly.pdbx_seq_one_letter_code
_entity_poly.pdbx_strand_id
1 'polypeptide(L)'
;MRFYTNENESTSYNDDGVTYSWSWTFPEFVGDVFYMSKCLRHIAIRAKASVRTTLSLSVQLEGQWSTVTRESAAFGYWDFNDINLANLSFSTDATPKKVSFPYSQNNFDKISFKLYGSTINEPFGLYSFAFETYEKGYHK
;
A
#
# COMPACT_ATOMS: atom_id res chain seq x y z
N MET A 1 -6.34 -30.09 7.04
CA MET A 1 -5.78 -28.87 6.43
C MET A 1 -4.43 -28.61 7.09
N ARG A 2 -3.35 -28.52 6.31
CA ARG A 2 -2.00 -28.27 6.84
C ARG A 2 -1.60 -26.87 6.40
N PHE A 3 -1.25 -26.00 7.35
CA PHE A 3 -0.71 -24.70 7.04
C PHE A 3 0.63 -24.84 6.31
N TYR A 4 0.88 -23.93 5.37
CA TYR A 4 2.17 -23.85 4.70
C TYR A 4 3.28 -23.56 5.71
N THR A 5 4.45 -24.17 5.50
CA THR A 5 5.59 -24.10 6.42
C THR A 5 6.66 -23.11 5.97
N ASN A 6 6.62 -22.69 4.70
CA ASN A 6 7.61 -21.78 4.12
C ASN A 6 6.94 -20.46 3.70
N GLU A 7 7.30 -19.37 4.38
CA GLU A 7 6.76 -18.03 4.10
C GLU A 7 7.34 -17.37 2.84
N ASN A 8 8.42 -17.92 2.28
CA ASN A 8 9.05 -17.36 1.08
C ASN A 8 8.53 -18.02 -0.20
N GLU A 9 7.78 -19.12 -0.08
CA GLU A 9 7.12 -19.75 -1.21
C GLU A 9 5.85 -18.98 -1.59
N SER A 10 5.76 -18.54 -2.85
CA SER A 10 4.60 -17.82 -3.38
C SER A 10 3.32 -18.66 -3.36
N THR A 11 3.46 -19.98 -3.50
CA THR A 11 2.37 -20.97 -3.38
C THR A 11 1.77 -21.06 -1.99
N SER A 12 2.39 -20.48 -0.97
CA SER A 12 1.82 -20.37 0.38
C SER A 12 0.74 -19.30 0.48
N TYR A 13 0.61 -18.44 -0.54
CA TYR A 13 -0.30 -17.30 -0.58
C TYR A 13 -1.42 -17.51 -1.60
N ASN A 14 -2.16 -18.62 -1.44
CA ASN A 14 -3.42 -18.90 -2.10
C ASN A 14 -4.31 -19.74 -1.18
N ASP A 15 -5.60 -19.77 -1.48
CA ASP A 15 -6.58 -20.62 -0.78
C ASP A 15 -7.02 -21.73 -1.74
N ASP A 16 -6.36 -22.89 -1.67
CA ASP A 16 -6.58 -24.04 -2.57
C ASP A 16 -6.52 -23.67 -4.08
N GLY A 17 -5.56 -22.82 -4.45
CA GLY A 17 -5.40 -22.33 -5.82
C GLY A 17 -6.36 -21.20 -6.22
N VAL A 18 -7.16 -20.69 -5.27
CA VAL A 18 -8.00 -19.51 -5.44
C VAL A 18 -7.31 -18.28 -4.85
N THR A 19 -7.51 -17.14 -5.50
CA THR A 19 -7.06 -15.84 -5.04
C THR A 19 -7.69 -15.48 -3.68
N TYR A 20 -6.89 -14.94 -2.77
CA TYR A 20 -7.41 -14.30 -1.56
C TYR A 20 -7.45 -12.77 -1.74
N SER A 21 -8.47 -12.12 -1.17
CA SER A 21 -8.54 -10.67 -1.10
C SER A 21 -8.17 -10.19 0.30
N TRP A 22 -7.42 -9.09 0.37
CA TRP A 22 -7.02 -8.47 1.62
C TRP A 22 -7.21 -6.96 1.54
N SER A 23 -7.47 -6.34 2.70
CA SER A 23 -7.55 -4.89 2.78
C SER A 23 -7.19 -4.37 4.18
N TRP A 24 -6.56 -3.20 4.22
CA TRP A 24 -6.40 -2.38 5.41
C TRP A 24 -7.10 -1.05 5.16
N THR A 25 -8.09 -0.75 5.99
CA THR A 25 -8.74 0.56 6.02
C THR A 25 -8.18 1.33 7.22
N PHE A 26 -7.67 2.53 6.96
CA PHE A 26 -7.14 3.40 7.99
C PHE A 26 -8.25 4.28 8.58
N PRO A 27 -8.11 4.69 9.86
CA PRO A 27 -9.03 5.65 10.44
C PRO A 27 -9.04 6.94 9.61
N GLU A 28 -10.18 7.62 9.65
CA GLU A 28 -10.35 8.90 9.00
C GLU A 28 -9.45 9.96 9.65
N PHE A 29 -8.69 10.67 8.83
CA PHE A 29 -7.89 11.80 9.23
C PHE A 29 -8.70 13.08 9.10
N VAL A 30 -8.90 13.76 10.23
CA VAL A 30 -9.60 15.06 10.35
C VAL A 30 -8.64 16.18 10.77
N GLY A 31 -7.36 15.83 11.01
CA GLY A 31 -6.31 16.74 11.47
C GLY A 31 -6.59 17.44 12.79
N ASP A 32 -5.84 18.50 13.07
CA ASP A 32 -5.90 19.21 14.35
C ASP A 32 -7.04 20.23 14.38
N VAL A 33 -7.28 20.93 13.27
CA VAL A 33 -8.32 21.95 13.17
C VAL A 33 -9.47 21.48 12.29
N PHE A 34 -10.50 20.89 12.89
CA PHE A 34 -11.58 20.22 12.15
C PHE A 34 -12.36 21.12 11.18
N TYR A 35 -12.44 22.44 11.41
CA TYR A 35 -13.23 23.35 10.56
C TYR A 35 -12.42 23.99 9.42
N MET A 36 -11.13 23.64 9.30
CA MET A 36 -10.24 24.20 8.28
C MET A 36 -9.90 23.16 7.23
N SER A 37 -9.90 23.63 5.98
CA SER A 37 -9.53 22.81 4.84
C SER A 37 -8.05 22.43 4.88
N LYS A 38 -7.76 21.23 4.39
CA LYS A 38 -6.42 20.62 4.43
C LYS A 38 -5.94 20.30 3.03
N CYS A 39 -4.63 20.18 2.92
CA CYS A 39 -3.95 19.77 1.70
C CYS A 39 -3.06 18.58 1.99
N LEU A 40 -3.13 17.55 1.17
CA LEU A 40 -2.29 16.37 1.18
C LEU A 40 -1.27 16.53 0.06
N ARG A 41 -0.01 16.21 0.33
CA ARG A 41 1.08 16.38 -0.64
C ARG A 41 1.78 15.08 -1.00
N HIS A 42 1.92 14.20 -0.03
CA HIS A 42 2.78 13.04 -0.17
C HIS A 42 2.19 11.85 0.56
N ILE A 43 2.38 10.66 -0.02
CA ILE A 43 2.02 9.39 0.60
C ILE A 43 3.26 8.50 0.59
N ALA A 44 3.49 7.80 1.69
CA ALA A 44 4.56 6.83 1.85
C ALA A 44 4.05 5.54 2.50
N ILE A 45 4.41 4.42 1.90
CA ILE A 45 4.07 3.07 2.35
C ILE A 45 5.37 2.30 2.52
N ARG A 46 5.51 1.60 3.64
CA ARG A 46 6.57 0.59 3.85
C ARG A 46 5.93 -0.77 4.02
N ALA A 47 6.38 -1.74 3.25
CA ALA A 47 5.84 -3.09 3.24
C ALA A 47 6.94 -4.16 3.22
N LYS A 48 6.58 -5.41 3.54
CA LYS A 48 7.43 -6.60 3.41
C LYS A 48 7.95 -6.66 1.97
N ALA A 49 9.26 -6.88 1.81
CA ALA A 49 9.80 -7.20 0.50
C ALA A 49 9.36 -8.62 0.12
N SER A 50 8.93 -8.79 -1.12
CA SER A 50 8.54 -10.07 -1.68
C SER A 50 9.10 -10.20 -3.08
N VAL A 51 9.21 -11.42 -3.59
CA VAL A 51 9.48 -11.65 -5.02
C VAL A 51 8.35 -11.03 -5.86
N ARG A 52 7.10 -11.10 -5.38
CA ARG A 52 5.91 -10.59 -6.06
C ARG A 52 4.94 -9.97 -5.06
N THR A 53 4.57 -8.71 -5.27
CA THR A 53 3.56 -8.02 -4.46
C THR A 53 2.93 -6.90 -5.27
N THR A 54 1.62 -6.95 -5.45
CA THR A 54 0.82 -5.85 -5.99
C THR A 54 -0.03 -5.22 -4.90
N LEU A 55 0.04 -3.91 -4.80
CA LEU A 55 -0.71 -3.09 -3.87
C LEU A 55 -1.58 -2.10 -4.64
N SER A 56 -2.84 -1.95 -4.26
CA SER A 56 -3.70 -0.85 -4.70
C SER A 56 -4.02 0.07 -3.51
N LEU A 57 -3.93 1.38 -3.73
CA LEU A 57 -4.33 2.40 -2.76
C LEU A 57 -5.57 3.12 -3.27
N SER A 58 -6.59 3.19 -2.42
CA SER A 58 -7.73 4.10 -2.59
C SER A 58 -7.76 5.14 -1.47
N VAL A 59 -8.31 6.31 -1.80
CA VAL A 59 -8.64 7.37 -0.84
C VAL A 59 -10.15 7.54 -0.78
N GLN A 60 -10.65 7.93 0.38
CA GLN A 60 -12.03 8.34 0.58
C GLN A 60 -12.10 9.83 0.84
N LEU A 61 -12.89 10.54 0.04
CA LEU A 61 -13.21 11.95 0.21
C LEU A 61 -14.72 12.09 0.18
N GLU A 62 -15.30 12.80 1.16
CA GLU A 62 -16.74 13.05 1.24
C GLU A 62 -17.60 11.77 1.09
N GLY A 63 -17.10 10.64 1.61
CA GLY A 63 -17.77 9.34 1.54
C GLY A 63 -17.50 8.53 0.27
N GLN A 64 -16.91 9.11 -0.78
CA GLN A 64 -16.63 8.43 -2.03
C GLN A 64 -15.20 7.88 -2.10
N TRP A 65 -15.06 6.61 -2.48
CA TRP A 65 -13.77 5.96 -2.68
C TRP A 65 -13.27 6.12 -4.11
N SER A 66 -12.03 6.56 -4.27
CA SER A 66 -11.33 6.61 -5.57
C SER A 66 -9.99 5.89 -5.49
N THR A 67 -9.63 5.13 -6.52
CA THR A 67 -8.32 4.48 -6.61
C THR A 67 -7.27 5.50 -7.07
N VAL A 68 -6.21 5.63 -6.27
CA VAL A 68 -5.12 6.59 -6.51
C VAL A 68 -4.00 5.95 -7.30
N THR A 69 -3.54 4.77 -6.87
CA THR A 69 -2.45 4.08 -7.54
C THR A 69 -2.54 2.57 -7.38
N ARG A 70 -1.87 1.87 -8.30
CA ARG A 70 -1.60 0.44 -8.25
C ARG A 70 -0.10 0.24 -8.48
N GLU A 71 0.59 -0.27 -7.46
CA GLU A 71 2.05 -0.44 -7.44
C GLU A 71 2.39 -1.93 -7.32
N SER A 72 3.22 -2.44 -8.23
CA SER A 72 3.71 -3.84 -8.18
C SER A 72 5.23 -3.95 -8.14
N ALA A 73 5.94 -3.13 -8.92
CA ALA A 73 7.38 -3.29 -9.13
C ALA A 73 8.23 -2.92 -7.89
N ALA A 74 7.77 -1.95 -7.10
CA ALA A 74 8.63 -1.30 -6.12
C ALA A 74 8.77 -2.06 -4.78
N PHE A 75 7.99 -3.12 -4.56
CA PHE A 75 8.09 -4.02 -3.40
C PHE A 75 8.79 -5.35 -3.74
N GLY A 76 9.15 -5.53 -5.02
CA GLY A 76 9.80 -6.71 -5.57
C GLY A 76 11.29 -6.84 -5.20
N TYR A 77 11.79 -8.06 -5.04
CA TYR A 77 13.22 -8.40 -5.12
C TYR A 77 13.46 -9.56 -6.10
N TRP A 78 14.67 -9.65 -6.65
CA TRP A 78 15.06 -10.66 -7.63
C TRP A 78 15.37 -12.00 -6.96
N ASP A 79 14.77 -13.10 -7.45
CA ASP A 79 15.13 -14.48 -7.12
C ASP A 79 15.30 -15.30 -8.41
N PHE A 80 16.37 -16.11 -8.48
CA PHE A 80 16.67 -16.98 -9.63
C PHE A 80 15.75 -18.19 -9.72
N ASN A 81 15.03 -18.54 -8.65
CA ASN A 81 14.10 -19.67 -8.64
C ASN A 81 12.73 -19.34 -9.26
N ASP A 82 12.40 -18.06 -9.47
CA ASP A 82 11.08 -17.64 -9.94
C ASP A 82 11.15 -16.49 -10.97
N ILE A 83 11.36 -16.85 -12.25
CA ILE A 83 11.58 -15.90 -13.35
C ILE A 83 10.23 -15.39 -13.89
N ASN A 84 9.93 -14.10 -13.67
CA ASN A 84 8.80 -13.40 -14.31
C ASN A 84 9.24 -12.03 -14.84
N LEU A 85 9.18 -11.86 -16.17
CA LEU A 85 9.63 -10.64 -16.84
C LEU A 85 8.62 -9.49 -16.78
N ALA A 86 7.36 -9.74 -16.39
CA ALA A 86 6.32 -8.70 -16.34
C ALA A 86 6.42 -7.79 -15.10
N ASN A 87 6.97 -8.31 -13.99
CA ASN A 87 7.15 -7.60 -12.72
C ASN A 87 8.62 -7.70 -12.27
N LEU A 88 9.53 -7.33 -13.17
CA LEU A 88 10.97 -7.45 -12.95
C LEU A 88 11.47 -6.41 -11.93
N SER A 89 12.09 -6.86 -10.84
CA SER A 89 12.87 -6.01 -9.92
C SER A 89 14.29 -6.55 -9.84
N PHE A 90 15.30 -5.69 -10.01
CA PHE A 90 16.73 -6.07 -9.93
C PHE A 90 17.31 -5.92 -8.52
N SER A 91 16.47 -5.65 -7.51
CA SER A 91 16.94 -5.51 -6.13
C SER A 91 17.20 -6.88 -5.51
N THR A 92 18.35 -7.09 -4.88
CA THR A 92 18.67 -8.33 -4.12
C THR A 92 18.44 -8.18 -2.61
N ASP A 93 17.95 -7.01 -2.19
CA ASP A 93 17.73 -6.70 -0.78
C ASP A 93 16.31 -7.13 -0.36
N ALA A 94 16.23 -8.06 0.58
CA ALA A 94 14.98 -8.61 1.12
C ALA A 94 14.43 -7.84 2.35
N THR A 95 15.03 -6.70 2.72
CA THR A 95 14.51 -5.87 3.83
C THR A 95 13.28 -5.06 3.42
N PRO A 96 12.42 -4.63 4.37
CA PRO A 96 11.18 -3.91 4.06
C PRO A 96 11.39 -2.70 3.14
N LYS A 97 10.66 -2.66 2.02
CA LYS A 97 10.79 -1.62 0.99
C LYS A 97 9.85 -0.46 1.28
N LYS A 98 10.30 0.75 0.97
CA LYS A 98 9.51 1.98 1.03
C LYS A 98 9.17 2.44 -0.39
N VAL A 99 7.89 2.67 -0.63
CA VAL A 99 7.39 3.35 -1.82
C VAL A 99 6.77 4.66 -1.37
N SER A 100 7.09 5.73 -2.08
CA SER A 100 6.49 7.02 -1.78
C SER A 100 6.33 7.81 -3.06
N PHE A 101 5.19 8.45 -3.20
CA PHE A 101 4.85 9.19 -4.41
C PHE A 101 4.13 10.49 -4.05
N PRO A 102 4.33 11.55 -4.85
CA PRO A 102 3.57 12.76 -4.69
C PRO A 102 2.10 12.47 -5.00
N TYR A 103 1.22 12.89 -4.10
CA TYR A 103 -0.22 12.85 -4.34
C TYR A 103 -0.84 14.10 -3.74
N SER A 104 -1.34 14.97 -4.63
CA SER A 104 -1.88 16.26 -4.25
C SER A 104 -3.40 16.19 -4.19
N GLN A 105 -3.96 16.23 -2.98
CA GLN A 105 -5.38 16.46 -2.76
C GLN A 105 -5.55 17.73 -1.94
N ASN A 106 -6.29 18.70 -2.46
CA ASN A 106 -6.46 20.00 -1.80
C ASN A 106 -7.89 20.16 -1.32
N ASN A 107 -8.05 21.02 -0.31
CA ASN A 107 -9.34 21.48 0.22
C ASN A 107 -10.27 20.34 0.67
N PHE A 108 -9.74 19.35 1.39
CA PHE A 108 -10.59 18.35 2.04
C PHE A 108 -10.80 18.69 3.51
N ASP A 109 -11.97 18.32 4.03
CA ASP A 109 -12.30 18.36 5.46
C ASP A 109 -11.68 17.15 6.18
N LYS A 110 -11.93 15.96 5.62
CA LYS A 110 -11.49 14.67 6.13
C LYS A 110 -11.13 13.71 5.01
N ILE A 111 -10.23 12.77 5.28
CA ILE A 111 -9.77 11.77 4.32
C ILE A 111 -9.54 10.42 4.99
N SER A 112 -9.93 9.33 4.33
CA SER A 112 -9.55 7.98 4.75
C SER A 112 -8.77 7.28 3.63
N PHE A 113 -7.98 6.28 4.00
CA PHE A 113 -7.15 5.51 3.08
C PHE A 113 -7.52 4.03 3.16
N LYS A 114 -7.42 3.34 2.04
CA LYS A 114 -7.60 1.89 1.96
C LYS A 114 -6.53 1.29 1.07
N LEU A 115 -5.73 0.41 1.65
CA LEU A 115 -4.78 -0.43 0.93
C LEU A 115 -5.46 -1.78 0.70
N TYR A 116 -5.37 -2.31 -0.52
CA TYR A 116 -5.97 -3.61 -0.84
C TYR A 116 -5.22 -4.33 -1.95
N GLY A 117 -5.41 -5.63 -2.00
CA GLY A 117 -4.87 -6.49 -3.04
C GLY A 117 -5.70 -7.76 -3.18
N SER A 118 -5.61 -8.36 -4.35
CA SER A 118 -6.38 -9.55 -4.72
C SER A 118 -5.66 -10.32 -5.81
N THR A 119 -4.34 -10.41 -5.74
CA THR A 119 -3.56 -11.19 -6.71
C THR A 119 -3.20 -12.53 -6.09
N ILE A 120 -3.31 -13.59 -6.88
CA ILE A 120 -2.93 -14.94 -6.44
C ILE A 120 -1.42 -15.04 -6.23
N ASN A 121 -0.98 -15.77 -5.21
CA ASN A 121 0.42 -16.07 -4.91
C ASN A 121 1.30 -14.83 -4.64
N GLU A 122 0.68 -13.72 -4.22
CA GLU A 122 1.39 -12.48 -3.90
C GLU A 122 1.28 -12.17 -2.40
N PRO A 123 2.32 -12.44 -1.59
CA PRO A 123 2.30 -12.02 -0.20
C PRO A 123 2.28 -10.50 -0.07
N PHE A 124 1.70 -10.03 1.01
CA PHE A 124 1.76 -8.63 1.41
C PHE A 124 1.85 -8.52 2.92
N GLY A 125 2.64 -7.57 3.41
CA GLY A 125 2.70 -7.23 4.83
C GLY A 125 2.96 -5.74 5.00
N LEU A 126 2.05 -5.02 5.65
CA LEU A 126 2.21 -3.60 5.92
C LEU A 126 3.07 -3.38 7.17
N TYR A 127 4.09 -2.53 7.07
CA TYR A 127 4.95 -2.15 8.20
C TYR A 127 4.63 -0.74 8.70
N SER A 128 4.50 0.22 7.78
CA SER A 128 4.13 1.58 8.15
C SER A 128 3.43 2.29 7.00
N PHE A 129 2.47 3.12 7.34
CA PHE A 129 1.80 4.03 6.44
C PHE A 129 1.96 5.45 6.96
N ALA A 130 2.36 6.37 6.09
CA ALA A 130 2.54 7.76 6.43
C ALA A 130 2.07 8.65 5.27
N PHE A 131 1.64 9.85 5.60
CA PHE A 131 1.25 10.84 4.63
C PHE A 131 1.54 12.24 5.17
N GLU A 132 1.75 13.18 4.26
CA GLU A 132 2.09 14.57 4.59
C GLU A 132 0.89 15.47 4.32
N THR A 133 0.44 16.17 5.35
CA THR A 133 -0.62 17.17 5.27
C THR A 133 -0.15 18.55 5.67
N TYR A 134 -0.75 19.54 5.05
CA TYR A 134 -0.64 20.94 5.38
C TYR A 134 -2.00 21.47 5.82
N GLU A 135 -2.05 22.07 7.02
CA GLU A 135 -3.20 22.79 7.55
C GLU A 135 -2.88 24.29 7.55
N LYS A 136 -3.79 25.10 7.03
CA LYS A 136 -3.62 26.56 7.05
C LYS A 136 -3.85 27.09 8.46
N GLY A 137 -2.82 27.03 9.31
CA GLY A 137 -2.86 27.67 10.62
C GLY A 137 -2.83 29.20 10.47
N TYR A 138 -3.73 29.90 11.17
CA TYR A 138 -3.45 31.29 11.53
C TYR A 138 -2.40 31.25 12.65
N HIS A 139 -1.14 31.51 12.31
CA HIS A 139 -0.13 31.79 13.33
C HIS A 139 -0.51 33.09 14.05
N LYS A 140 -0.45 33.08 15.38
CA LYS A 140 -0.55 34.27 16.22
C LYS A 140 0.80 34.98 16.30
#